data_AF-A0A7Z9WNW2-F1
#
_entry.id   AF-A0A7Z9WNW2-F1
#
_cell.length_a   1.000
_cell.length_b   1.000
_cell.length_c   1.000
_cell.angle_alpha   90.00
_cell.angle_beta   90.00
_cell.angle_gamma   90.00
#
_symmetry.space_group_name_H-M   'P 1'
#
loop_
_entity.id
_entity.type
_entity.pdbx_description
1 polymer ?
#
loop_
_entity_poly.entity_id
_entity_poly.type
_entity_poly.pdbx_seq_one_letter_code
_entity_poly.pdbx_strand_id
1 'polypeptide(L)'
;MEIVDVSWDPEMHIIHIELDRWPGVWDGWRMFLDGEEIPMEGGPGEPVIRPDAPLDRPPTGLIVGTLPWVTGLDEVDFPCCGTIRFYIPGEGLTNPYSYNLVDLGCRTASRKECPSEWTVHEGDIVIGKGETRLISEEKFFQKGNIYIRSGGTLIIRDTEFMMARGGVPTVHVYFFVGPGAKLIIEDSRIYSPPGGTEAGLICVINRGEVEMRDSPTQIHYFDMSGEAKFTMVRSEMINPIGGLLQVTGGETHVKDSTIGALGLSVPAGAHLTASGLHSGVYFDRWDVHELIP
;
A
#
# COMPACT_ATOMS: atom_id res chain seq x y z
N MET A 1 13.85 14.55 14.22
CA MET A 1 13.94 13.78 12.96
C MET A 1 13.48 12.38 13.24
N GLU A 2 12.68 11.83 12.35
CA GLU A 2 11.93 10.59 12.57
C GLU A 2 12.10 9.63 11.40
N ILE A 3 12.15 8.33 11.71
CA ILE A 3 11.98 7.26 10.74
C ILE A 3 10.49 7.16 10.47
N VAL A 4 10.10 7.25 9.20
CA VAL A 4 8.70 7.23 8.77
C VAL A 4 8.30 5.92 8.08
N ASP A 5 9.27 5.22 7.48
CA ASP A 5 9.05 3.90 6.88
C ASP A 5 10.32 3.04 6.95
N VAL A 6 10.11 1.72 6.99
CA VAL A 6 11.15 0.71 6.79
C VAL A 6 10.56 -0.36 5.88
N SER A 7 11.10 -0.50 4.67
CA SER A 7 10.56 -1.36 3.62
C SER A 7 11.61 -2.30 3.03
N TRP A 8 11.15 -3.42 2.49
CA TRP A 8 11.97 -4.40 1.79
C TRP A 8 11.94 -4.13 0.29
N ASP A 9 13.11 -4.05 -0.35
CA ASP A 9 13.23 -4.05 -1.81
C ASP A 9 13.45 -5.49 -2.29
N PRO A 10 12.45 -6.11 -2.96
CA PRO A 10 12.54 -7.50 -3.41
C PRO A 10 13.38 -7.69 -4.68
N GLU A 11 13.82 -6.63 -5.37
CA GLU A 11 14.69 -6.75 -6.55
C GLU A 11 16.15 -6.66 -6.17
N MET A 12 16.48 -5.72 -5.28
CA MET A 12 17.83 -5.52 -4.76
C MET A 12 18.12 -6.35 -3.52
N HIS A 13 17.08 -6.91 -2.88
CA HIS A 13 17.15 -7.66 -1.63
C HIS A 13 17.76 -6.84 -0.49
N ILE A 14 17.37 -5.57 -0.38
CA ILE A 14 17.87 -4.62 0.62
C ILE A 14 16.72 -4.03 1.44
N ILE A 15 17.06 -3.37 2.54
CA ILE A 15 16.08 -2.62 3.34
C ILE A 15 16.24 -1.13 3.03
N HIS A 16 15.14 -0.46 2.71
CA HIS A 16 15.04 0.99 2.66
C HIS A 16 14.52 1.52 3.98
N ILE A 17 15.05 2.66 4.41
CA ILE A 17 14.63 3.37 5.63
C ILE A 17 14.36 4.81 5.22
N GLU A 18 13.11 5.23 5.28
CA GLU A 18 12.70 6.59 4.93
C GLU A 18 12.72 7.49 6.18
N LEU A 19 13.19 8.72 6.02
CA LEU A 19 13.22 9.74 7.06
C LEU A 19 12.26 10.88 6.73
N ASP A 20 11.66 11.50 7.75
CA ASP A 20 10.78 12.67 7.58
C ASP A 20 11.49 13.86 6.92
N ARG A 21 12.81 13.95 7.09
CA ARG A 21 13.70 14.94 6.46
C ARG A 21 15.14 14.44 6.45
N TRP A 22 15.97 14.98 5.56
CA TRP A 22 17.42 14.75 5.57
C TRP A 22 18.16 15.86 6.35
N PRO A 23 19.09 15.55 7.27
CA PRO A 23 19.73 16.56 8.12
C PRO A 23 20.92 17.26 7.45
N GLY A 24 21.31 16.85 6.23
CA GLY A 24 22.43 17.45 5.49
C GLY A 24 23.83 17.10 6.02
N VAL A 25 23.91 16.19 6.99
CA VAL A 25 25.16 15.65 7.56
C VAL A 25 25.14 14.12 7.50
N TRP A 26 26.27 13.49 7.20
CA TRP A 26 26.41 12.02 7.14
C TRP A 26 27.48 11.49 8.12
N ASP A 27 28.56 12.24 8.30
CA ASP A 27 29.64 11.82 9.18
C ASP A 27 29.19 11.70 10.63
N GLY A 28 29.58 10.60 11.30
CA GLY A 28 29.36 10.39 12.73
C GLY A 28 27.99 9.86 13.12
N TRP A 29 27.17 9.43 12.16
CA TRP A 29 25.96 8.68 12.45
C TRP A 29 26.28 7.35 13.13
N ARG A 30 25.33 6.86 13.94
CA ARG A 30 25.41 5.54 14.58
C ARG A 30 24.06 4.86 14.45
N MET A 31 24.06 3.56 14.16
CA MET A 31 22.85 2.76 14.07
C MET A 31 22.69 1.89 15.31
N PHE A 32 21.45 1.78 15.78
CA PHE A 32 21.08 0.86 16.83
C PHE A 32 19.98 -0.08 16.32
N LEU A 33 20.17 -1.36 16.59
CA LEU A 33 19.22 -2.42 16.30
C LEU A 33 18.89 -3.12 17.62
N ASP A 34 17.62 -3.10 18.00
CA ASP A 34 17.12 -3.58 19.30
C ASP A 34 17.85 -2.94 20.51
N GLY A 35 18.34 -1.71 20.33
CA GLY A 35 19.07 -0.96 21.34
C GLY A 35 20.57 -1.25 21.39
N GLU A 36 21.07 -2.22 20.62
CA GLU A 36 22.49 -2.50 20.47
C GLU A 36 23.06 -1.71 19.29
N GLU A 37 24.19 -1.05 19.51
CA GLU A 37 24.87 -0.34 18.42
C GLU A 37 25.50 -1.36 17.46
N ILE A 38 25.23 -1.18 16.17
CA ILE A 38 25.86 -1.96 15.11
C ILE A 38 26.72 -1.04 14.23
N PRO A 39 27.83 -1.56 13.65
CA PRO A 39 28.64 -0.78 12.71
C PRO A 39 27.81 -0.34 11.49
N MET A 40 27.95 0.91 11.09
CA MET A 40 27.34 1.41 9.84
C MET A 40 28.11 0.98 8.58
N GLU A 41 29.39 0.67 8.73
CA GLU A 41 30.27 0.17 7.66
C GLU A 41 30.98 -1.10 8.17
N GLY A 42 30.32 -2.25 8.06
CA GLY A 42 30.89 -3.50 8.58
C GLY A 42 32.00 -4.12 7.73
N GLY A 43 32.13 -3.71 6.46
CA GLY A 43 33.08 -4.30 5.50
C GLY A 43 32.49 -5.44 4.67
N PRO A 44 33.31 -6.22 3.94
CA PRO A 44 32.82 -7.30 3.08
C PRO A 44 32.08 -8.39 3.88
N GLY A 45 30.84 -8.70 3.49
CA GLY A 45 30.00 -9.73 4.13
C GLY A 45 29.21 -9.25 5.35
N GLU A 46 29.38 -8.00 5.75
CA GLU A 46 28.67 -7.38 6.87
C GLU A 46 27.67 -6.34 6.35
N PRO A 47 26.62 -6.01 7.12
CA PRO A 47 25.66 -4.99 6.71
C PRO A 47 26.36 -3.63 6.55
N VAL A 48 25.95 -2.91 5.52
CA VAL A 48 26.40 -1.56 5.22
C VAL A 48 25.18 -0.66 5.12
N ILE A 49 25.21 0.41 5.91
CA ILE A 49 24.16 1.41 5.98
C ILE A 49 24.67 2.70 5.38
N ARG A 50 23.98 3.20 4.36
CA ARG A 50 24.41 4.40 3.64
C ARG A 50 23.22 5.19 3.09
N PRO A 51 23.40 6.45 2.69
CA PRO A 51 22.35 7.22 2.06
C PRO A 51 21.79 6.54 0.80
N ASP A 52 20.49 6.68 0.58
CA ASP A 52 19.74 6.03 -0.51
C ASP A 52 19.87 6.73 -1.88
N ALA A 53 20.49 7.91 -1.93
CA ALA A 53 20.64 8.69 -3.16
C ALA A 53 22.08 8.69 -3.71
N PRO A 54 22.25 8.85 -5.04
CA PRO A 54 23.53 9.20 -5.64
C PRO A 54 24.03 10.58 -5.17
N LEU A 55 25.33 10.84 -5.33
CA LEU A 55 25.99 12.06 -4.83
C LEU A 55 25.43 13.39 -5.37
N ASP A 56 24.70 13.37 -6.49
CA ASP A 56 24.11 14.56 -7.13
C ASP A 56 22.68 14.87 -6.66
N ARG A 57 22.12 14.07 -5.74
CA ARG A 57 20.77 14.26 -5.20
C ARG A 57 20.76 14.19 -3.68
N PRO A 58 19.92 15.00 -3.00
CA PRO A 58 19.72 14.85 -1.57
C PRO A 58 19.09 13.48 -1.28
N PRO A 59 19.60 12.72 -0.31
CA PRO A 59 18.96 11.49 0.15
C PRO A 59 17.60 11.76 0.77
N THR A 60 16.71 10.77 0.64
CA THR A 60 15.42 10.72 1.36
C THR A 60 15.50 9.83 2.58
N GLY A 61 16.56 9.03 2.68
CA GLY A 61 16.74 8.07 3.75
C GLY A 61 18.03 7.29 3.63
N LEU A 62 17.98 6.04 4.06
CA LEU A 62 19.11 5.13 4.10
C LEU A 62 18.73 3.80 3.42
N ILE A 63 19.76 3.10 2.97
CA ILE A 63 19.66 1.70 2.57
C ILE A 63 20.54 0.84 3.48
N VAL A 64 20.06 -0.36 3.80
CA VAL A 64 20.82 -1.43 4.45
C VAL A 64 21.03 -2.53 3.42
N GLY A 65 22.28 -2.76 3.02
CA GLY A 65 22.68 -3.77 2.05
C GLY A 65 24.10 -4.24 2.32
N THR A 66 24.84 -4.59 1.27
CA THR A 66 26.27 -4.94 1.35
C THR A 66 27.13 -4.18 0.34
N LEU A 67 28.45 -4.28 0.48
CA LEU A 67 29.49 -3.73 -0.40
C LEU A 67 30.21 -4.85 -1.17
N PRO A 68 30.89 -4.57 -2.31
CA PRO A 68 31.29 -3.26 -2.86
C PRO A 68 30.28 -2.60 -3.82
N TRP A 69 29.25 -3.33 -4.23
CA TRP A 69 28.07 -2.84 -4.93
C TRP A 69 26.89 -3.15 -4.03
N VAL A 70 25.78 -2.40 -4.09
CA VAL A 70 24.59 -2.71 -3.27
C VAL A 70 24.08 -4.09 -3.63
N THR A 71 24.58 -5.10 -2.94
CA THR A 71 24.15 -6.49 -3.04
C THR A 71 23.21 -6.78 -1.89
N GLY A 72 22.37 -7.79 -2.11
CA GLY A 72 21.32 -8.18 -1.19
C GLY A 72 21.83 -8.60 0.19
N LEU A 73 20.89 -8.66 1.13
CA LEU A 73 21.11 -9.11 2.50
C LEU A 73 20.99 -10.63 2.68
N ASP A 74 20.76 -11.40 1.60
CA ASP A 74 20.48 -12.84 1.64
C ASP A 74 21.49 -13.64 2.49
N GLU A 75 22.77 -13.29 2.42
CA GLU A 75 23.87 -13.98 3.12
C GLU A 75 24.42 -13.20 4.32
N VAL A 76 23.70 -12.18 4.79
CA VAL A 76 24.17 -11.22 5.81
C VAL A 76 23.43 -11.43 7.12
N ASP A 77 24.14 -11.36 8.25
CA ASP A 77 23.50 -11.40 9.58
C ASP A 77 22.86 -10.03 9.91
N PHE A 78 21.74 -9.75 9.27
CA PHE A 78 20.87 -8.61 9.57
C PHE A 78 19.42 -9.09 9.68
N PRO A 79 18.72 -8.93 10.81
CA PRO A 79 17.41 -9.54 10.97
C PRO A 79 16.31 -8.85 10.16
N CYS A 80 15.33 -9.64 9.73
CA CYS A 80 14.14 -9.15 9.03
C CYS A 80 13.12 -8.44 9.93
N CYS A 81 13.37 -8.40 11.24
CA CYS A 81 12.52 -7.73 12.21
C CYS A 81 13.32 -7.20 13.39
N GLY A 82 12.81 -6.18 14.05
CA GLY A 82 13.44 -5.57 15.22
C GLY A 82 13.01 -4.13 15.42
N THR A 83 13.78 -3.39 16.20
CA THR A 83 13.61 -1.94 16.38
C THR A 83 14.85 -1.21 15.90
N ILE A 84 14.70 -0.34 14.89
CA ILE A 84 15.80 0.49 14.37
C ILE A 84 15.75 1.88 15.01
N ARG A 85 16.93 2.42 15.32
CA ARG A 85 17.15 3.82 15.69
C ARG A 85 18.47 4.32 15.13
N PHE A 86 18.56 5.62 14.89
CA PHE A 86 19.81 6.29 14.56
C PHE A 86 20.14 7.36 15.58
N TYR A 87 21.43 7.50 15.92
CA TYR A 87 21.97 8.71 16.52
C TYR A 87 22.60 9.57 15.43
N ILE A 88 22.25 10.85 15.43
CA ILE A 88 22.55 11.78 14.36
C ILE A 88 23.20 13.01 14.98
N PRO A 89 24.45 13.33 14.62
CA PRO A 89 25.16 14.47 15.22
C PRO A 89 24.36 15.77 15.07
N GLY A 90 24.14 16.45 16.19
CA GLY A 90 23.37 17.70 16.25
C GLY A 90 21.86 17.54 16.40
N GLU A 91 21.28 16.41 15.98
CA GLU A 91 19.84 16.12 16.09
C GLU A 91 19.50 15.20 17.26
N GLY A 92 20.43 14.31 17.65
CA GLY A 92 20.22 13.31 18.69
C GLY A 92 19.67 11.99 18.14
N LEU A 93 18.90 11.25 18.95
CA LEU A 93 18.31 9.97 18.55
C LEU A 93 17.00 10.17 17.78
N THR A 94 16.78 9.37 16.74
CA THR A 94 15.45 9.21 16.13
C THR A 94 14.47 8.50 17.07
N ASN A 95 13.19 8.49 16.70
CA ASN A 95 12.20 7.59 17.28
C ASN A 95 12.63 6.11 17.13
N PRO A 96 12.27 5.23 18.08
CA PRO A 96 12.26 3.80 17.86
C PRO A 96 11.25 3.46 16.75
N TYR A 97 11.69 2.70 15.75
CA TYR A 97 10.83 2.19 14.69
C TYR A 97 10.86 0.67 14.69
N SER A 98 9.74 0.05 15.05
CA SER A 98 9.57 -1.40 14.98
C SER A 98 9.23 -1.82 13.55
N TYR A 99 9.96 -2.80 13.03
CA TYR A 99 9.76 -3.34 11.68
C TYR A 99 9.67 -4.86 11.69
N ASN A 100 8.92 -5.41 10.75
CA ASN A 100 8.87 -6.84 10.46
C ASN A 100 8.57 -7.05 8.97
N LEU A 101 9.57 -7.54 8.24
CA LEU A 101 9.56 -7.62 6.78
C LEU A 101 9.46 -9.07 6.28
N VAL A 102 9.24 -10.04 7.17
CA VAL A 102 9.23 -11.46 6.82
C VAL A 102 8.16 -11.78 5.77
N ASP A 103 6.96 -11.21 5.92
CA ASP A 103 5.83 -11.43 5.01
C ASP A 103 5.97 -10.67 3.68
N LEU A 104 6.87 -9.68 3.64
CA LEU A 104 7.29 -8.98 2.42
C LEU A 104 8.38 -9.75 1.66
N GLY A 105 8.79 -10.92 2.15
CA GLY A 105 9.78 -11.77 1.50
C GLY A 105 11.22 -11.49 1.90
N CYS A 106 11.46 -10.71 2.97
CA CYS A 106 12.80 -10.52 3.51
C CYS A 106 13.46 -11.86 3.84
N ARG A 107 14.69 -12.02 3.36
CA ARG A 107 15.53 -13.20 3.59
C ARG A 107 16.94 -12.73 3.85
N THR A 108 17.52 -13.18 4.96
CA THR A 108 18.88 -12.87 5.37
C THR A 108 19.52 -14.08 6.05
N ALA A 109 20.82 -14.03 6.34
CA ALA A 109 21.51 -15.07 7.09
C ALA A 109 21.30 -14.97 8.61
N SER A 110 20.49 -14.01 9.08
CA SER A 110 20.29 -13.81 10.51
C SER A 110 19.55 -14.98 11.15
N ARG A 111 20.00 -15.34 12.37
CA ARG A 111 19.38 -16.42 13.16
C ARG A 111 18.17 -15.96 13.96
N LYS A 112 17.87 -14.66 13.96
CA LYS A 112 16.73 -14.11 14.69
C LYS A 112 15.44 -14.62 14.04
N GLU A 113 14.62 -15.28 14.83
CA GLU A 113 13.29 -15.70 14.40
C GLU A 113 12.35 -14.49 14.37
N CYS A 114 11.81 -14.20 13.19
CA CYS A 114 10.82 -13.15 12.97
C CYS A 114 9.47 -13.80 12.71
N PRO A 115 8.49 -13.67 13.62
CA PRO A 115 7.18 -14.28 13.42
C PRO A 115 6.46 -13.57 12.27
N SER A 116 5.77 -14.36 11.45
CA SER A 116 4.80 -13.81 10.49
C SER A 116 3.67 -13.12 11.24
N GLU A 117 3.30 -11.93 10.77
CA GLU A 117 2.17 -11.16 11.29
C GLU A 117 0.97 -11.21 10.36
N TRP A 118 1.19 -11.65 9.11
CA TRP A 118 0.20 -11.61 8.04
C TRP A 118 -0.26 -13.01 7.64
N THR A 119 -1.57 -13.18 7.44
CA THR A 119 -2.07 -14.31 6.65
C THR A 119 -1.79 -14.03 5.18
N VAL A 120 -0.76 -14.67 4.61
CA VAL A 120 -0.34 -14.46 3.22
C VAL A 120 -1.06 -15.42 2.28
N HIS A 121 -1.68 -14.89 1.22
CA HIS A 121 -2.25 -15.68 0.12
C HIS A 121 -1.54 -15.34 -1.20
N GLU A 122 -0.91 -16.35 -1.80
CA GLU A 122 -0.27 -16.23 -3.11
C GLU A 122 -1.18 -16.73 -4.24
N GLY A 123 -1.23 -15.95 -5.32
CA GLY A 123 -2.08 -16.21 -6.47
C GLY A 123 -3.48 -15.61 -6.34
N ASP A 124 -4.30 -15.85 -7.35
CA ASP A 124 -5.61 -15.22 -7.43
C ASP A 124 -6.61 -15.86 -6.44
N ILE A 125 -7.37 -15.03 -5.72
CA ILE A 125 -8.56 -15.50 -5.00
C ILE A 125 -9.75 -15.51 -5.96
N VAL A 126 -10.47 -16.63 -6.02
CA VAL A 126 -11.68 -16.75 -6.83
C VAL A 126 -12.85 -17.16 -5.93
N ILE A 127 -13.88 -16.32 -5.87
CA ILE A 127 -15.10 -16.56 -5.11
C ILE A 127 -16.19 -16.93 -6.10
N GLY A 128 -16.69 -18.16 -5.98
CA GLY A 128 -17.65 -18.76 -6.89
C GLY A 128 -19.08 -18.28 -6.68
N LYS A 129 -19.98 -18.76 -7.54
CA LYS A 129 -21.41 -18.48 -7.43
C LYS A 129 -21.99 -19.08 -6.15
N GLY A 130 -22.68 -18.26 -5.35
CA GLY A 130 -23.29 -18.68 -4.09
C GLY A 130 -22.29 -18.82 -2.93
N GLU A 131 -20.99 -18.61 -3.20
CA GLU A 131 -19.96 -18.60 -2.18
C GLU A 131 -19.95 -17.25 -1.46
N THR A 132 -19.77 -17.29 -0.15
CA THR A 132 -19.44 -16.12 0.66
C THR A 132 -18.12 -16.37 1.36
N ARG A 133 -17.13 -15.52 1.09
CA ARG A 133 -15.84 -15.53 1.78
C ARG A 133 -15.76 -14.32 2.70
N LEU A 134 -15.41 -14.57 3.96
CA LEU A 134 -15.15 -13.56 4.97
C LEU A 134 -13.65 -13.54 5.27
N ILE A 135 -13.05 -12.36 5.24
CA ILE A 135 -11.71 -12.05 5.76
C ILE A 135 -11.96 -11.05 6.88
N SER A 136 -11.63 -11.42 8.12
CA SER A 136 -11.98 -10.58 9.27
C SER A 136 -11.05 -10.72 10.46
N GLU A 137 -10.85 -9.59 11.17
CA GLU A 137 -10.09 -9.53 12.43
C GLU A 137 -8.64 -9.99 12.29
N GLU A 138 -8.02 -9.73 11.13
CA GLU A 138 -6.67 -10.17 10.82
C GLU A 138 -5.89 -9.16 9.98
N LYS A 139 -4.57 -9.34 9.92
CA LYS A 139 -3.72 -8.76 8.88
C LYS A 139 -3.67 -9.73 7.70
N PHE A 140 -4.21 -9.36 6.55
CA PHE A 140 -4.29 -10.24 5.38
C PHE A 140 -3.47 -9.67 4.22
N PHE A 141 -2.55 -10.47 3.68
CA PHE A 141 -1.70 -10.06 2.56
C PHE A 141 -2.02 -10.85 1.30
N GLN A 142 -2.71 -10.22 0.37
CA GLN A 142 -3.07 -10.81 -0.93
C GLN A 142 -2.02 -10.49 -2.00
N LYS A 143 -1.40 -11.51 -2.57
CA LYS A 143 -0.46 -11.40 -3.70
C LYS A 143 -1.10 -11.93 -4.99
N GLY A 144 -1.78 -11.06 -5.74
CA GLY A 144 -2.52 -11.40 -6.97
C GLY A 144 -3.92 -10.79 -7.02
N ASN A 145 -4.71 -11.14 -8.03
CA ASN A 145 -6.05 -10.56 -8.20
C ASN A 145 -7.11 -11.24 -7.34
N ILE A 146 -8.26 -10.59 -7.19
CA ILE A 146 -9.45 -11.13 -6.56
C ILE A 146 -10.58 -11.12 -7.58
N TYR A 147 -11.18 -12.29 -7.83
CA TYR A 147 -12.33 -12.45 -8.71
C TYR A 147 -13.56 -12.86 -7.91
N ILE A 148 -14.53 -11.96 -7.80
CA ILE A 148 -15.84 -12.25 -7.24
C ILE A 148 -16.78 -12.55 -8.40
N ARG A 149 -17.00 -13.85 -8.66
CA ARG A 149 -17.83 -14.29 -9.79
C ARG A 149 -19.31 -14.01 -9.50
N SER A 150 -20.12 -14.07 -10.55
CA SER A 150 -21.56 -13.77 -10.47
C SER A 150 -22.24 -14.55 -9.34
N GLY A 151 -22.91 -13.83 -8.43
CA GLY A 151 -23.58 -14.38 -7.26
C GLY A 151 -22.66 -14.78 -6.10
N GLY A 152 -21.35 -14.50 -6.18
CA GLY A 152 -20.40 -14.64 -5.07
C GLY A 152 -20.34 -13.39 -4.21
N THR A 153 -19.89 -13.52 -2.97
CA THR A 153 -19.72 -12.41 -2.01
C THR A 153 -18.36 -12.46 -1.33
N LEU A 154 -17.61 -11.37 -1.38
CA LEU A 154 -16.45 -11.12 -0.53
C LEU A 154 -16.81 -10.11 0.55
N ILE A 155 -16.46 -10.41 1.79
CA ILE A 155 -16.55 -9.49 2.93
C ILE A 155 -15.15 -9.34 3.51
N ILE A 156 -14.66 -8.11 3.58
CA ILE A 156 -13.43 -7.71 4.26
C ILE A 156 -13.88 -6.80 5.41
N ARG A 157 -13.68 -7.26 6.65
CA ARG A 157 -14.18 -6.55 7.84
C ARG A 157 -13.13 -6.48 8.94
N ASP A 158 -12.98 -5.35 9.63
CA ASP A 158 -12.04 -5.24 10.76
C ASP A 158 -10.63 -5.75 10.40
N THR A 159 -10.19 -5.48 9.16
CA THR A 159 -9.01 -6.11 8.56
C THR A 159 -8.02 -5.05 8.12
N GLU A 160 -6.74 -5.31 8.40
CA GLU A 160 -5.64 -4.64 7.72
C GLU A 160 -5.29 -5.46 6.47
N PHE A 161 -5.65 -4.94 5.30
CA PHE A 161 -5.56 -5.68 4.04
C PHE A 161 -4.49 -5.08 3.13
N MET A 162 -3.41 -5.82 2.94
CA MET A 162 -2.36 -5.46 1.99
C MET A 162 -2.57 -6.19 0.67
N MET A 163 -2.38 -5.49 -0.45
CA MET A 163 -2.53 -6.07 -1.78
C MET A 163 -1.31 -5.79 -2.66
N ALA A 164 -0.62 -6.85 -3.09
CA ALA A 164 0.52 -6.79 -3.99
C ALA A 164 0.23 -7.46 -5.33
N ARG A 165 1.08 -7.18 -6.31
CA ARG A 165 1.01 -7.79 -7.64
C ARG A 165 1.23 -9.31 -7.60
N GLY A 166 2.15 -9.79 -6.76
CA GLY A 166 2.61 -11.17 -6.82
C GLY A 166 3.10 -11.52 -8.23
N GLY A 167 2.58 -12.60 -8.81
CA GLY A 167 2.90 -13.02 -10.18
C GLY A 167 2.22 -12.25 -11.32
N VAL A 168 1.45 -11.19 -11.02
CA VAL A 168 0.69 -10.44 -12.03
C VAL A 168 1.63 -9.58 -12.90
N PRO A 169 1.59 -9.72 -14.24
CA PRO A 169 2.55 -9.04 -15.13
C PRO A 169 2.29 -7.54 -15.28
N THR A 170 1.12 -7.05 -14.86
CA THR A 170 0.76 -5.62 -14.91
C THR A 170 1.05 -4.93 -13.59
N VAL A 171 1.30 -3.61 -13.64
CA VAL A 171 1.39 -2.77 -12.44
C VAL A 171 0.07 -2.71 -11.65
N HIS A 172 -1.06 -2.96 -12.32
CA HIS A 172 -2.37 -2.99 -11.70
C HIS A 172 -2.69 -4.38 -11.12
N VAL A 173 -3.43 -4.36 -10.02
CA VAL A 173 -3.90 -5.54 -9.29
C VAL A 173 -5.35 -5.29 -8.91
N TYR A 174 -6.22 -6.27 -9.16
CA TYR A 174 -7.64 -5.99 -9.32
C TYR A 174 -8.53 -6.74 -8.33
N PHE A 175 -9.57 -6.06 -7.87
CA PHE A 175 -10.85 -6.66 -7.52
C PHE A 175 -11.75 -6.65 -8.76
N PHE A 176 -12.09 -7.82 -9.29
CA PHE A 176 -13.08 -7.98 -10.34
C PHE A 176 -14.41 -8.40 -9.72
N VAL A 177 -15.39 -7.50 -9.71
CA VAL A 177 -16.74 -7.76 -9.17
C VAL A 177 -17.69 -8.03 -10.32
N GLY A 178 -18.08 -9.28 -10.49
CA GLY A 178 -18.97 -9.71 -11.57
C GLY A 178 -20.44 -9.29 -11.38
N PRO A 179 -21.28 -9.41 -12.42
CA PRO A 179 -22.71 -9.13 -12.32
C PRO A 179 -23.40 -9.93 -11.21
N GLY A 180 -24.14 -9.24 -10.33
CA GLY A 180 -24.80 -9.84 -9.17
C GLY A 180 -23.86 -10.37 -8.08
N ALA A 181 -22.55 -10.12 -8.18
CA ALA A 181 -21.59 -10.38 -7.12
C ALA A 181 -21.53 -9.20 -6.13
N LYS A 182 -21.00 -9.44 -4.94
CA LYS A 182 -20.87 -8.43 -3.88
C LYS A 182 -19.45 -8.34 -3.33
N LEU A 183 -18.94 -7.13 -3.16
CA LEU A 183 -17.76 -6.81 -2.36
C LEU A 183 -18.18 -5.88 -1.23
N ILE A 184 -17.93 -6.28 0.02
CA ILE A 184 -18.20 -5.48 1.20
C ILE A 184 -16.87 -5.22 1.90
N ILE A 185 -16.53 -3.95 2.09
CA ILE A 185 -15.35 -3.49 2.83
C ILE A 185 -15.85 -2.63 3.98
N GLU A 186 -15.62 -3.07 5.22
CA GLU A 186 -16.17 -2.46 6.43
C GLU A 186 -15.08 -2.36 7.50
N ASP A 187 -14.94 -1.19 8.13
CA ASP A 187 -13.99 -0.96 9.22
C ASP A 187 -12.56 -1.49 8.90
N SER A 188 -12.12 -1.34 7.64
CA SER A 188 -10.91 -1.99 7.13
C SER A 188 -10.00 -1.00 6.42
N ARG A 189 -8.69 -1.25 6.47
CA ARG A 189 -7.70 -0.49 5.70
C ARG A 189 -7.22 -1.33 4.53
N ILE A 190 -7.27 -0.78 3.31
CA ILE A 190 -6.73 -1.46 2.12
C ILE A 190 -5.58 -0.63 1.55
N TYR A 191 -4.40 -1.22 1.39
CA TYR A 191 -3.23 -0.51 0.87
C TYR A 191 -2.25 -1.41 0.13
N SER A 192 -1.37 -0.80 -0.66
CA SER A 192 -0.28 -1.51 -1.34
C SER A 192 0.94 -1.58 -0.42
N PRO A 193 1.80 -2.61 -0.52
CA PRO A 193 3.05 -2.64 0.21
C PRO A 193 3.86 -1.34 0.02
N PRO A 194 4.53 -0.84 1.07
CA PRO A 194 5.44 0.29 0.92
C PRO A 194 6.66 -0.11 0.09
N GLY A 195 7.03 0.74 -0.87
CA GLY A 195 8.23 0.57 -1.69
C GLY A 195 8.23 -0.62 -2.68
N GLY A 196 9.29 -0.71 -3.48
CA GLY A 196 9.58 -1.85 -4.35
C GLY A 196 8.65 -2.03 -5.56
N THR A 197 8.89 -3.10 -6.32
CA THR A 197 8.13 -3.42 -7.56
C THR A 197 6.97 -4.38 -7.36
N GLU A 198 6.83 -4.94 -6.14
CA GLU A 198 5.66 -5.70 -5.70
C GLU A 198 4.44 -4.79 -5.47
N ALA A 199 4.67 -3.51 -5.13
CA ALA A 199 3.62 -2.52 -4.99
C ALA A 199 2.83 -2.40 -6.29
N GLY A 200 1.54 -2.75 -6.20
CA GLY A 200 0.62 -2.67 -7.31
C GLY A 200 -0.35 -1.51 -7.15
N LEU A 201 -0.89 -1.03 -8.26
CA LEU A 201 -2.00 -0.08 -8.28
C LEU A 201 -3.30 -0.86 -8.08
N ILE A 202 -3.90 -0.70 -6.90
CA ILE A 202 -5.13 -1.40 -6.53
C ILE A 202 -6.28 -0.84 -7.37
N CYS A 203 -6.94 -1.71 -8.10
CA CYS A 203 -8.03 -1.35 -8.99
C CYS A 203 -9.31 -2.12 -8.62
N VAL A 204 -10.46 -1.50 -8.81
CA VAL A 204 -11.76 -2.18 -8.72
C VAL A 204 -12.47 -2.05 -10.06
N ILE A 205 -12.84 -3.18 -10.65
CA ILE A 205 -13.69 -3.24 -11.84
C ILE A 205 -15.05 -3.77 -11.39
N ASN A 206 -16.00 -2.86 -11.22
CA ASN A 206 -17.31 -3.16 -10.67
C ASN A 206 -18.38 -3.32 -11.74
N ARG A 207 -18.94 -4.53 -11.82
CA ARG A 207 -20.17 -4.85 -12.57
C ARG A 207 -21.27 -5.42 -11.67
N GLY A 208 -21.04 -5.48 -10.35
CA GLY A 208 -21.93 -6.02 -9.34
C GLY A 208 -22.26 -4.95 -8.30
N GLU A 209 -22.15 -5.30 -7.03
CA GLU A 209 -22.39 -4.38 -5.91
C GLU A 209 -21.12 -4.26 -5.05
N VAL A 210 -20.71 -3.03 -4.77
CA VAL A 210 -19.61 -2.71 -3.87
C VAL A 210 -20.11 -1.80 -2.76
N GLU A 211 -19.83 -2.17 -1.52
CA GLU A 211 -20.06 -1.34 -0.35
C GLU A 211 -18.73 -1.08 0.37
N MET A 212 -18.46 0.20 0.67
CA MET A 212 -17.33 0.63 1.50
C MET A 212 -17.85 1.48 2.64
N ARG A 213 -17.52 1.10 3.88
CA ARG A 213 -17.95 1.80 5.10
C ARG A 213 -16.78 1.93 6.06
N ASP A 214 -16.56 3.14 6.57
CA ASP A 214 -15.58 3.38 7.64
C ASP A 214 -14.18 2.84 7.31
N SER A 215 -13.84 2.88 6.01
CA SER A 215 -12.69 2.15 5.45
C SER A 215 -11.80 3.07 4.63
N PRO A 216 -10.58 3.39 5.11
CA PRO A 216 -9.59 4.07 4.30
C PRO A 216 -8.92 3.10 3.31
N THR A 217 -8.94 3.44 2.02
CA THR A 217 -8.39 2.61 0.96
C THR A 217 -7.46 3.38 0.03
N GLN A 218 -6.40 2.72 -0.43
CA GLN A 218 -5.50 3.21 -1.48
C GLN A 218 -5.88 2.69 -2.88
N ILE A 219 -7.18 2.50 -3.14
CA ILE A 219 -7.66 2.14 -4.47
C ILE A 219 -7.29 3.26 -5.43
N HIS A 220 -6.43 2.95 -6.40
CA HIS A 220 -5.92 3.84 -7.41
C HIS A 220 -6.98 4.16 -8.47
N TYR A 221 -7.75 3.15 -8.87
CA TYR A 221 -8.74 3.25 -9.95
C TYR A 221 -9.97 2.40 -9.65
N PHE A 222 -11.14 3.02 -9.69
CA PHE A 222 -12.42 2.36 -9.50
C PHE A 222 -13.29 2.61 -10.74
N ASP A 223 -13.49 1.59 -11.57
CA ASP A 223 -14.41 1.64 -12.70
C ASP A 223 -15.73 0.97 -12.34
N MET A 224 -16.84 1.63 -12.66
CA MET A 224 -18.15 1.00 -12.65
C MET A 224 -18.94 1.28 -13.93
N SER A 225 -19.66 0.26 -14.37
CA SER A 225 -20.41 0.27 -15.62
C SER A 225 -21.68 -0.60 -15.54
N GLY A 226 -22.60 -0.40 -16.48
CA GLY A 226 -23.82 -1.20 -16.58
C GLY A 226 -24.82 -0.91 -15.47
N GLU A 227 -25.29 -1.96 -14.78
CA GLU A 227 -26.24 -1.87 -13.64
C GLU A 227 -25.53 -1.97 -12.28
N ALA A 228 -24.23 -1.71 -12.24
CA ALA A 228 -23.44 -1.82 -11.03
C ALA A 228 -23.92 -0.86 -9.93
N LYS A 229 -23.72 -1.25 -8.68
CA LYS A 229 -24.00 -0.43 -7.51
C LYS A 229 -22.73 -0.17 -6.73
N PHE A 230 -22.58 1.07 -6.28
CA PHE A 230 -21.48 1.45 -5.42
C PHE A 230 -21.99 2.36 -4.30
N THR A 231 -21.75 1.96 -3.05
CA THR A 231 -22.01 2.78 -1.87
C THR A 231 -20.71 2.98 -1.10
N MET A 232 -20.39 4.23 -0.77
CA MET A 232 -19.23 4.62 0.02
C MET A 232 -19.66 5.59 1.11
N VAL A 233 -19.38 5.25 2.36
CA VAL A 233 -19.80 6.04 3.53
C VAL A 233 -18.65 6.14 4.53
N ARG A 234 -18.25 7.37 4.90
CA ARG A 234 -17.15 7.61 5.86
C ARG A 234 -15.86 6.86 5.51
N SER A 235 -15.56 6.81 4.22
CA SER A 235 -14.42 6.07 3.69
C SER A 235 -13.46 6.98 2.93
N GLU A 236 -12.30 6.46 2.57
CA GLU A 236 -11.34 7.13 1.71
C GLU A 236 -10.96 6.27 0.51
N MET A 237 -10.82 6.90 -0.64
CA MET A 237 -10.28 6.33 -1.86
C MET A 237 -9.21 7.28 -2.40
N ILE A 238 -8.03 7.23 -1.79
CA ILE A 238 -6.93 8.16 -2.04
C ILE A 238 -5.66 7.35 -2.27
N ASN A 239 -5.02 7.57 -3.40
CA ASN A 239 -3.74 6.96 -3.73
C ASN A 239 -2.73 8.06 -4.11
N PRO A 240 -1.43 7.95 -3.77
CA PRO A 240 -0.43 8.99 -4.07
C PRO A 240 -0.30 9.37 -5.55
N ILE A 241 -0.78 8.54 -6.47
CA ILE A 241 -0.81 8.83 -7.90
C ILE A 241 -2.23 8.71 -8.49
N GLY A 242 -3.28 8.69 -7.67
CA GLY A 242 -4.66 8.49 -8.14
C GLY A 242 -5.73 8.46 -7.04
N GLY A 243 -6.72 7.59 -7.21
CA GLY A 243 -7.98 7.63 -6.47
C GLY A 243 -9.15 8.02 -7.36
N LEU A 244 -9.11 7.60 -8.64
CA LEU A 244 -10.11 7.94 -9.64
C LEU A 244 -11.34 7.06 -9.50
N LEU A 245 -12.49 7.68 -9.19
CA LEU A 245 -13.80 7.08 -9.37
C LEU A 245 -14.29 7.35 -10.79
N GLN A 246 -14.40 6.32 -11.63
CA GLN A 246 -14.95 6.39 -12.97
C GLN A 246 -16.35 5.78 -13.01
N VAL A 247 -17.35 6.64 -13.20
CA VAL A 247 -18.76 6.22 -13.30
C VAL A 247 -19.22 6.31 -14.75
N THR A 248 -19.51 5.16 -15.37
CA THR A 248 -20.03 5.07 -16.74
C THR A 248 -21.43 4.43 -16.82
N GLY A 249 -22.01 4.06 -15.68
CA GLY A 249 -23.35 3.52 -15.54
C GLY A 249 -23.63 3.07 -14.11
N GLY A 250 -24.88 2.70 -13.83
CA GLY A 250 -25.28 2.15 -12.54
C GLY A 250 -25.70 3.21 -11.52
N GLU A 251 -25.65 2.83 -10.23
CA GLU A 251 -26.06 3.65 -9.10
C GLU A 251 -24.89 3.87 -8.15
N THR A 252 -24.53 5.14 -7.92
CA THR A 252 -23.38 5.53 -7.08
C THR A 252 -23.83 6.45 -5.96
N HIS A 253 -23.52 6.08 -4.72
CA HIS A 253 -23.77 6.88 -3.52
C HIS A 253 -22.48 7.06 -2.73
N VAL A 254 -21.96 8.28 -2.70
CA VAL A 254 -20.78 8.64 -1.90
C VAL A 254 -21.21 9.67 -0.86
N LYS A 255 -21.00 9.37 0.43
CA LYS A 255 -21.43 10.23 1.55
C LYS A 255 -20.33 10.35 2.59
N ASP A 256 -20.08 11.57 3.06
CA ASP A 256 -19.12 11.86 4.13
C ASP A 256 -17.74 11.20 3.88
N SER A 257 -17.28 11.17 2.62
CA SER A 257 -16.12 10.38 2.17
C SER A 257 -15.18 11.24 1.32
N THR A 258 -13.94 10.78 1.16
CA THR A 258 -12.92 11.46 0.34
C THR A 258 -12.51 10.59 -0.85
N ILE A 259 -12.47 11.20 -2.04
CA ILE A 259 -11.97 10.59 -3.28
C ILE A 259 -10.83 11.43 -3.85
N GLY A 260 -9.82 10.79 -4.43
CA GLY A 260 -8.67 11.48 -5.02
C GLY A 260 -9.00 12.21 -6.33
N ALA A 261 -9.80 11.58 -7.20
CA ALA A 261 -10.22 12.12 -8.48
C ALA A 261 -11.63 11.60 -8.85
N LEU A 262 -12.37 12.35 -9.68
CA LEU A 262 -13.67 11.92 -10.20
C LEU A 262 -13.72 12.06 -11.72
N GLY A 263 -14.05 10.96 -12.40
CA GLY A 263 -14.35 10.90 -13.82
C GLY A 263 -15.81 10.52 -14.04
N LEU A 264 -16.56 11.37 -14.72
CA LEU A 264 -17.99 11.14 -14.98
C LEU A 264 -18.24 11.03 -16.48
N SER A 265 -18.91 9.96 -16.88
CA SER A 265 -19.55 9.86 -18.19
C SER A 265 -21.03 9.62 -17.97
N VAL A 266 -21.86 10.63 -18.22
CA VAL A 266 -23.31 10.56 -18.05
C VAL A 266 -23.95 10.34 -19.43
N PRO A 267 -24.30 9.11 -19.82
CA PRO A 267 -24.89 8.84 -21.12
C PRO A 267 -26.31 9.41 -21.22
N ALA A 268 -26.82 9.57 -22.44
CA ALA A 268 -28.17 10.05 -22.67
C ALA A 268 -29.22 9.18 -21.94
N GLY A 269 -30.08 9.80 -21.13
CA GLY A 269 -31.09 9.13 -20.32
C GLY A 269 -30.64 8.74 -18.90
N ALA A 270 -29.38 9.00 -18.52
CA ALA A 270 -28.90 8.80 -17.15
C ALA A 270 -29.14 10.03 -16.27
N HIS A 271 -29.10 9.83 -14.94
CA HIS A 271 -29.22 10.88 -13.93
C HIS A 271 -28.00 10.85 -13.01
N LEU A 272 -27.42 12.01 -12.70
CA LEU A 272 -26.33 12.16 -11.72
C LEU A 272 -26.81 13.04 -10.56
N THR A 273 -26.63 12.58 -9.33
CA THR A 273 -26.81 13.38 -8.11
C THR A 273 -25.55 13.27 -7.27
N ALA A 274 -24.92 14.42 -6.94
CA ALA A 274 -23.76 14.48 -6.07
C ALA A 274 -24.04 15.47 -4.92
N SER A 275 -23.77 15.05 -3.68
CA SER A 275 -23.99 15.87 -2.48
C SER A 275 -22.91 15.60 -1.43
N GLY A 276 -22.40 16.64 -0.76
CA GLY A 276 -21.47 16.49 0.36
C GLY A 276 -20.06 16.02 -0.03
N LEU A 277 -19.59 16.34 -1.24
CA LEU A 277 -18.22 16.07 -1.65
C LEU A 277 -17.24 17.06 -0.99
N HIS A 278 -16.15 16.55 -0.43
CA HIS A 278 -15.07 17.34 0.14
C HIS A 278 -13.88 17.39 -0.81
N SER A 279 -13.23 18.54 -0.93
CA SER A 279 -11.96 18.71 -1.67
C SER A 279 -10.85 17.86 -1.05
N GLY A 280 -10.16 17.05 -1.87
CA GLY A 280 -8.99 16.26 -1.51
C GLY A 280 -7.70 16.74 -2.20
N VAL A 281 -6.66 15.91 -2.17
CA VAL A 281 -5.25 16.24 -2.57
C VAL A 281 -5.12 16.86 -3.98
N TYR A 282 -6.01 16.54 -4.93
CA TYR A 282 -5.95 17.05 -6.31
C TYR A 282 -7.10 18.01 -6.69
N PHE A 283 -7.91 18.46 -5.73
CA PHE A 283 -9.05 19.35 -5.97
C PHE A 283 -9.00 20.57 -5.05
N ASP A 284 -8.09 21.51 -5.30
CA ASP A 284 -8.08 22.80 -4.58
C ASP A 284 -9.35 23.64 -4.82
N ARG A 285 -10.05 23.39 -5.94
CA ARG A 285 -11.35 23.96 -6.29
C ARG A 285 -12.14 22.97 -7.16
N TRP A 286 -13.45 22.90 -6.95
CA TRP A 286 -14.39 22.17 -7.80
C TRP A 286 -15.30 23.17 -8.52
N ASP A 287 -15.25 23.21 -9.85
CA ASP A 287 -16.17 24.01 -10.66
C ASP A 287 -16.88 23.12 -11.68
N VAL A 288 -18.15 22.81 -11.40
CA VAL A 288 -18.97 21.94 -12.25
C VAL A 288 -19.34 22.60 -13.58
N HIS A 289 -19.22 23.93 -13.69
CA HIS A 289 -19.50 24.67 -14.92
C HIS A 289 -18.39 24.53 -15.97
N GLU A 290 -17.18 24.11 -15.59
CA GLU A 290 -16.05 23.92 -16.52
C GLU A 290 -16.07 22.54 -17.21
N LEU A 291 -16.91 21.62 -16.75
CA LEU A 291 -17.00 20.23 -17.24
C LEU A 291 -18.23 19.95 -18.13
N ILE A 292 -19.20 20.86 -18.16
CA ILE A 292 -20.42 20.75 -18.96
C ILE A 292 -20.46 21.98 -19.88
N PRO A 293 -20.14 21.85 -21.20
CA PRO A 293 -20.34 22.95 -22.15
C PRO A 293 -21.83 23.30 -22.34
#